data_AF-A0A1H2APT8-F1
#
_entry.id   AF-A0A1H2APT8-F1
#
_cell.length_a   1.000
_cell.length_b   1.000
_cell.length_c   1.000
_cell.angle_alpha   90.00
_cell.angle_beta   90.00
_cell.angle_gamma   90.00
#
_symmetry.space_group_name_H-M   'P 1'
#
loop_
_entity.id
_entity.type
_entity.pdbx_description
1 polymer ?
#
loop_
_entity_poly.entity_id
_entity_poly.type
_entity_poly.pdbx_seq_one_letter_code
_entity_poly.pdbx_strand_id
1 'polypeptide(L)'
;MPFTFSHPLFAAPLNKLVPRLSIMGLALGSMAPDMEYFIAMEPYRSIGHEWQGFLLLGLPLSIACSAAFYSVLAPLLPRLLPSIGSLDRYAADRLSKTRLRAPASVSAWGWFLLSLYIGYLSHLFMDGMTHTNGWLVVRNTELMYERTAGLPTYRWLQYLFSLLGLLVYAIWLAFDYGRWRRVRSKTAQAVSPALASFEPSAFRSHRPLDKLALWFCASCVGLILLAPKIMFSEHPDNLVLWLVAGLSSALFGFFSAGLLLNTPGKGRFIRAVGLLLLLVFAALFKASAIVREATSSPYEAGPIGLWIGYIWVFSILVWVLSSSGKRRQYAAVQPVSGSSSQRQV
;
A
#
# COMPACT_ATOMS: atom_id res chain seq x y z
N MET A 1 -4.56 3.35 -17.03
CA MET A 1 -4.18 1.93 -16.99
C MET A 1 -5.04 1.28 -15.93
N PRO A 2 -5.75 0.19 -16.22
CA PRO A 2 -6.79 -0.33 -15.34
C PRO A 2 -6.25 -0.89 -14.02
N PHE A 3 -4.95 -1.13 -13.90
CA PHE A 3 -4.36 -1.67 -12.67
C PHE A 3 -3.54 -0.62 -11.93
N THR A 4 -4.12 -0.05 -10.88
CA THR A 4 -3.57 1.05 -10.08
C THR A 4 -2.14 0.78 -9.56
N PHE A 5 -1.86 -0.43 -9.09
CA PHE A 5 -0.53 -0.77 -8.54
C PHE A 5 0.59 -0.84 -9.60
N SER A 6 0.26 -0.69 -10.89
CA SER A 6 1.26 -0.55 -11.96
C SER A 6 1.75 0.89 -12.14
N HIS A 7 0.97 1.89 -11.74
CA HIS A 7 1.32 3.30 -11.90
C HIS A 7 2.63 3.71 -11.22
N PRO A 8 2.97 3.20 -10.02
CA PRO A 8 4.24 3.54 -9.38
C PRO A 8 5.48 3.24 -10.24
N LEU A 9 5.39 2.37 -11.28
CA LEU A 9 6.51 2.07 -12.16
C LEU A 9 6.94 3.33 -12.94
N PHE A 10 5.98 4.17 -13.32
CA PHE A 10 6.22 5.35 -14.14
C PHE A 10 6.63 6.58 -13.30
N ALA A 11 6.44 6.51 -11.98
CA ALA A 11 6.80 7.58 -11.04
C ALA A 11 8.10 7.30 -10.29
N ALA A 12 8.23 6.13 -9.66
CA ALA A 12 9.30 5.82 -8.71
C ALA A 12 10.73 5.96 -9.27
N PRO A 13 11.03 5.62 -10.55
CA PRO A 13 12.37 5.80 -11.12
C PRO A 13 12.86 7.25 -11.14
N LEU A 14 11.97 8.26 -11.06
CA LEU A 14 12.35 9.67 -11.00
C LEU A 14 13.20 10.00 -9.78
N ASN A 15 13.09 9.23 -8.69
CA ASN A 15 13.99 9.38 -7.53
C ASN A 15 15.47 9.12 -7.91
N LYS A 16 15.77 8.35 -8.95
CA LYS A 16 17.16 8.18 -9.41
C LYS A 16 17.73 9.45 -10.05
N LEU A 17 16.87 10.25 -10.68
CA LEU A 17 17.25 11.54 -11.28
C LEU A 17 17.31 12.64 -10.21
N VAL A 18 16.37 12.61 -9.26
CA VAL A 18 16.30 13.55 -8.14
C VAL A 18 16.23 12.78 -6.81
N PRO A 19 17.39 12.44 -6.19
CA PRO A 19 17.46 11.59 -5.00
C PRO A 19 16.71 12.09 -3.77
N ARG A 20 16.31 13.36 -3.76
CA ARG A 20 15.50 13.96 -2.68
C ARG A 20 14.02 13.61 -2.77
N LEU A 21 13.52 13.19 -3.94
CA LEU A 21 12.12 12.77 -4.09
C LEU A 21 11.84 11.55 -3.21
N SER A 22 10.71 11.52 -2.51
CA SER A 22 10.30 10.36 -1.73
C SER A 22 9.73 9.29 -2.65
N ILE A 23 10.33 8.09 -2.67
CA ILE A 23 9.78 6.93 -3.39
C ILE A 23 8.35 6.62 -2.93
N MET A 24 8.09 6.72 -1.63
CA MET A 24 6.74 6.49 -1.08
C MET A 24 5.76 7.58 -1.53
N GLY A 25 6.21 8.84 -1.62
CA GLY A 25 5.39 9.92 -2.18
C GLY A 25 5.09 9.69 -3.66
N LEU A 26 6.11 9.36 -4.48
CA LEU A 26 5.92 9.04 -5.89
C LEU A 26 4.91 7.89 -6.09
N ALA A 27 5.07 6.81 -5.32
CA ALA A 27 4.20 5.65 -5.40
C ALA A 27 2.75 5.98 -5.01
N LEU A 28 2.53 6.52 -3.81
CA LEU A 28 1.17 6.86 -3.36
C LEU A 28 0.52 7.92 -4.23
N GLY A 29 1.27 8.93 -4.66
CA GLY A 29 0.77 9.96 -5.56
C GLY A 29 0.28 9.39 -6.87
N SER A 30 1.05 8.45 -7.45
CA SER A 30 0.68 7.77 -8.69
C SER A 30 -0.50 6.81 -8.55
N MET A 31 -0.90 6.46 -7.33
CA MET A 31 -2.08 5.64 -7.06
C MET A 31 -3.28 6.49 -6.60
N ALA A 32 -3.05 7.74 -6.19
CA ALA A 32 -4.02 8.57 -5.50
C ALA A 32 -5.36 8.77 -6.24
N PRO A 33 -5.39 9.00 -7.58
CA PRO A 33 -6.66 9.17 -8.31
C PRO A 33 -7.58 7.96 -8.19
N ASP A 34 -7.00 6.77 -8.16
CA ASP A 34 -7.73 5.51 -8.12
C ASP A 34 -7.99 5.01 -6.69
N MET A 35 -7.45 5.66 -5.66
CA MET A 35 -7.66 5.23 -4.27
C MET A 35 -9.15 5.23 -3.89
N GLU A 36 -9.97 6.04 -4.56
CA GLU A 36 -11.43 6.03 -4.41
C GLU A 36 -12.03 4.65 -4.61
N TYR A 37 -11.55 3.90 -5.61
CA TYR A 37 -12.00 2.53 -5.87
C TYR A 37 -11.82 1.65 -4.64
N PHE A 38 -10.63 1.72 -4.04
CA PHE A 38 -10.28 0.89 -2.90
C PHE A 38 -11.05 1.27 -1.64
N ILE A 39 -11.29 2.57 -1.41
CA ILE A 39 -12.05 3.02 -0.24
C ILE A 39 -13.55 2.74 -0.38
N ALA A 40 -14.12 2.93 -1.57
CA ALA A 40 -15.51 2.57 -1.87
C ALA A 40 -15.72 1.04 -1.99
N MET A 41 -14.62 0.29 -2.13
CA MET A 41 -14.57 -1.14 -2.41
C MET A 41 -15.32 -1.53 -3.69
N GLU A 42 -15.39 -0.64 -4.66
CA GLU A 42 -16.10 -0.83 -5.95
C GLU A 42 -15.49 0.08 -7.02
N PRO A 43 -15.74 -0.11 -8.32
CA PRO A 43 -15.23 0.77 -9.38
C PRO A 43 -15.91 2.17 -9.40
N TYR A 44 -15.98 2.81 -8.23
CA TYR A 44 -16.49 4.16 -7.99
C TYR A 44 -15.46 5.25 -8.30
N ARG A 45 -15.84 6.25 -9.09
CA ARG A 45 -15.01 7.39 -9.46
C ARG A 45 -15.78 8.69 -9.20
N SER A 46 -15.14 9.67 -8.56
CA SER A 46 -15.69 11.02 -8.43
C SER A 46 -14.72 12.05 -9.03
N ILE A 47 -14.19 12.96 -8.21
CA ILE A 47 -13.28 14.04 -8.59
C ILE A 47 -11.79 13.63 -8.52
N GLY A 48 -11.44 12.38 -8.22
CA GLY A 48 -10.06 11.93 -7.96
C GLY A 48 -9.05 12.25 -9.08
N HIS A 49 -9.49 12.32 -10.34
CA HIS A 49 -8.67 12.69 -11.50
C HIS A 49 -8.63 14.20 -11.77
N GLU A 50 -9.33 15.01 -10.97
CA GLU A 50 -9.27 16.47 -10.99
C GLU A 50 -8.26 16.99 -9.97
N TRP A 51 -7.74 18.19 -10.21
CA TRP A 51 -6.79 18.83 -9.30
C TRP A 51 -7.36 18.99 -7.88
N GLN A 52 -8.63 19.34 -7.77
CA GLN A 52 -9.31 19.47 -6.48
C GLN A 52 -9.43 18.11 -5.77
N GLY A 53 -9.69 17.02 -6.51
CA GLY A 53 -9.71 15.67 -5.95
C GLY A 53 -8.34 15.20 -5.45
N PHE A 54 -7.24 15.63 -6.07
CA PHE A 54 -5.91 15.39 -5.49
C PHE A 54 -5.80 16.00 -4.09
N LEU A 55 -6.19 17.27 -3.92
CA LEU A 55 -6.09 17.96 -2.63
C LEU A 55 -7.08 17.40 -1.59
N LEU A 56 -8.33 17.16 -2.01
CA LEU A 56 -9.43 16.81 -1.12
C LEU A 56 -9.51 15.32 -0.81
N LEU A 57 -9.10 14.44 -1.73
CA LEU A 57 -9.19 12.98 -1.57
C LEU A 57 -7.80 12.34 -1.55
N GLY A 58 -6.98 12.61 -2.57
CA GLY A 58 -5.70 11.93 -2.77
C GLY A 58 -4.67 12.22 -1.68
N LEU A 59 -4.56 13.49 -1.25
CA LEU A 59 -3.61 13.95 -0.25
C LEU A 59 -3.91 13.37 1.16
N PRO A 60 -5.13 13.50 1.73
CA PRO A 60 -5.42 12.92 3.04
C PRO A 60 -5.25 11.39 3.04
N LEU A 61 -5.73 10.70 2.00
CA LEU A 61 -5.56 9.24 1.87
C LEU A 61 -4.09 8.84 1.80
N SER A 62 -3.29 9.52 0.97
CA SER A 62 -1.87 9.22 0.84
C SER A 62 -1.12 9.42 2.16
N ILE A 63 -1.42 10.47 2.92
CA ILE A 63 -0.81 10.70 4.23
C ILE A 63 -1.19 9.56 5.19
N ALA A 64 -2.46 9.19 5.26
CA ALA A 64 -2.95 8.10 6.09
C ALA A 64 -2.32 6.74 5.70
N CYS A 65 -2.30 6.41 4.41
CA CYS A 65 -1.66 5.22 3.87
C CYS A 65 -0.15 5.19 4.15
N SER A 66 0.53 6.34 4.10
CA SER A 66 1.96 6.40 4.44
C SER A 66 2.21 6.05 5.91
N ALA A 67 1.36 6.56 6.83
CA ALA A 67 1.45 6.25 8.25
C ALA A 67 1.14 4.76 8.52
N ALA A 68 0.09 4.23 7.89
CA ALA A 68 -0.27 2.81 7.97
C ALA A 68 0.85 1.91 7.46
N PHE A 69 1.47 2.26 6.33
CA PHE A 69 2.57 1.50 5.77
C PHE A 69 3.79 1.49 6.71
N TYR A 70 4.31 2.66 7.09
CA TYR A 70 5.54 2.72 7.88
C TYR A 70 5.38 2.15 9.30
N SER A 71 4.24 2.40 9.94
CA SER A 71 4.05 2.04 11.35
C SER A 71 3.44 0.65 11.55
N VAL A 72 2.70 0.13 10.57
CA VAL A 72 1.92 -1.11 10.72
C VAL A 72 2.37 -2.17 9.72
N LEU A 73 2.28 -1.88 8.41
CA LEU A 73 2.46 -2.91 7.37
C LEU A 73 3.93 -3.28 7.14
N ALA A 74 4.84 -2.31 7.10
CA ALA A 74 6.25 -2.57 6.88
C ALA A 74 6.85 -3.46 7.98
N PRO A 75 6.62 -3.22 9.29
CA PRO A 75 7.06 -4.14 10.34
C PRO A 75 6.40 -5.54 10.29
N LEU A 76 5.24 -5.65 9.66
CA LEU A 76 4.49 -6.90 9.53
C LEU A 76 5.01 -7.78 8.38
N LEU A 77 5.64 -7.17 7.36
CA LEU A 77 6.02 -7.84 6.12
C LEU A 77 6.87 -9.11 6.31
N PRO A 78 7.89 -9.15 7.20
CA PRO A 78 8.64 -10.39 7.44
C PRO A 78 7.80 -11.52 8.04
N ARG A 79 6.71 -11.20 8.75
CA ARG A 79 5.79 -12.20 9.33
C ARG A 79 4.78 -12.70 8.31
N LEU A 80 4.38 -11.84 7.36
CA LEU A 80 3.47 -12.21 6.28
C LEU A 80 4.12 -13.20 5.32
N LEU A 81 5.41 -13.02 5.04
CA LEU A 81 6.11 -13.87 4.09
C LEU A 81 6.42 -15.26 4.65
N PRO A 82 6.32 -16.32 3.81
CA PRO A 82 6.68 -17.66 4.23
C PRO A 82 8.18 -17.77 4.49
N SER A 83 8.58 -18.72 5.34
CA SER A 83 10.00 -18.99 5.60
C SER A 83 10.68 -19.79 4.49
N ILE A 84 9.90 -20.33 3.54
CA ILE A 84 10.43 -21.01 2.37
C ILE A 84 11.35 -20.07 1.59
N GLY A 85 12.52 -20.58 1.19
CA GLY A 85 13.55 -19.76 0.54
C GLY A 85 14.06 -18.59 1.38
N SER A 86 13.80 -18.54 2.69
CA SER A 86 14.18 -17.40 3.55
C SER A 86 13.58 -16.05 3.11
N LEU A 87 12.37 -16.05 2.54
CA LEU A 87 11.70 -14.82 2.09
C LEU A 87 11.39 -13.85 3.25
N ASP A 88 11.03 -14.38 4.41
CA ASP A 88 10.88 -13.59 5.64
C ASP A 88 12.18 -12.87 6.05
N ARG A 89 13.31 -13.58 6.02
CA ARG A 89 14.64 -13.02 6.30
C ARG A 89 15.04 -12.00 5.24
N TYR A 90 14.74 -12.25 3.96
CA TYR A 90 14.97 -11.29 2.88
C TYR A 90 14.23 -9.97 3.14
N ALA A 91 12.94 -10.03 3.47
CA ALA A 91 12.18 -8.83 3.81
C ALA A 91 12.73 -8.13 5.05
N ALA A 92 13.08 -8.86 6.11
CA ALA A 92 13.67 -8.27 7.31
C ALA A 92 15.00 -7.55 7.03
N ASP A 93 15.90 -8.17 6.26
CA ASP A 93 17.19 -7.59 5.87
C ASP A 93 17.02 -6.35 4.99
N ARG A 94 16.02 -6.35 4.10
CA ARG A 94 15.73 -5.19 3.24
C ARG A 94 15.13 -4.05 4.04
N LEU A 95 14.18 -4.32 4.93
CA LEU A 95 13.58 -3.29 5.78
C LEU A 95 14.58 -2.68 6.75
N SER A 96 15.55 -3.45 7.26
CA SER A 96 16.58 -2.92 8.16
C SER A 96 17.62 -2.04 7.44
N LYS A 97 17.99 -2.40 6.21
CA LYS A 97 18.94 -1.63 5.39
C LYS A 97 18.33 -0.40 4.76
N THR A 98 17.07 -0.50 4.34
CA THR A 98 16.36 0.63 3.75
C THR A 98 15.99 1.55 4.89
N ARG A 99 16.44 2.81 4.87
CA ARG A 99 16.01 3.85 5.83
C ARG A 99 14.56 4.27 5.57
N LEU A 100 13.64 3.30 5.42
CA LEU A 100 12.21 3.51 5.28
C LEU A 100 11.70 4.15 6.56
N ARG A 101 11.62 5.47 6.53
CA ARG A 101 11.18 6.27 7.66
C ARG A 101 10.12 7.23 7.15
N ALA A 102 9.06 7.35 7.93
CA ALA A 102 8.11 8.42 7.73
C ALA A 102 8.85 9.78 7.76
N PRO A 103 8.41 10.77 6.97
CA PRO A 103 9.00 12.10 6.99
C PRO A 103 9.06 12.64 8.43
N ALA A 104 10.23 13.12 8.84
CA ALA A 104 10.52 13.50 10.23
C ALA A 104 10.93 14.97 10.39
N SER A 105 11.16 15.69 9.29
CA SER A 105 11.48 17.12 9.26
C SER A 105 10.53 17.84 8.30
N VAL A 106 10.39 19.15 8.47
CA VAL A 106 9.61 20.00 7.56
C VAL A 106 10.11 19.86 6.11
N SER A 107 11.42 19.80 5.91
CA SER A 107 12.02 19.57 4.59
C SER A 107 11.66 18.20 4.02
N ALA A 108 11.68 17.13 4.82
CA ALA A 108 11.30 15.79 4.36
C ALA A 108 9.80 15.72 4.01
N TRP A 109 8.95 16.43 4.76
CA TRP A 109 7.53 16.57 4.42
C TRP A 109 7.33 17.33 3.11
N GLY A 110 8.05 18.43 2.89
CA GLY A 110 8.01 19.16 1.62
C GLY A 110 8.38 18.28 0.42
N TRP A 111 9.47 17.51 0.52
CA TRP A 111 9.85 16.55 -0.53
C TRP A 111 8.83 15.42 -0.70
N PHE A 112 8.22 14.94 0.37
CA PHE A 112 7.17 13.93 0.29
C PHE A 112 5.93 14.45 -0.44
N LEU A 113 5.44 15.65 -0.09
CA LEU A 113 4.28 16.28 -0.73
C LEU A 113 4.54 16.61 -2.21
N LEU A 114 5.73 17.14 -2.52
CA LEU A 114 6.14 17.34 -3.92
C LEU A 114 6.17 16.03 -4.71
N SER A 115 6.69 14.96 -4.09
CA SER A 115 6.73 13.64 -4.70
C SER A 115 5.35 13.04 -4.90
N LEU A 116 4.41 13.25 -3.96
CA LEU A 116 3.00 12.89 -4.12
C LEU A 116 2.41 13.60 -5.34
N TYR A 117 2.64 14.90 -5.48
CA TYR A 117 2.10 15.64 -6.61
C TYR A 117 2.71 15.18 -7.95
N ILE A 118 4.03 14.97 -8.01
CA ILE A 118 4.69 14.42 -9.20
C ILE A 118 4.14 13.02 -9.53
N GLY A 119 3.94 12.16 -8.52
CA GLY A 119 3.28 10.87 -8.68
C GLY A 119 1.89 11.02 -9.29
N TYR A 120 1.07 11.93 -8.76
CA TYR A 120 -0.26 12.22 -9.29
C TYR A 120 -0.23 12.66 -10.75
N LEU A 121 0.67 13.58 -11.11
CA LEU A 121 0.85 14.01 -12.50
C LEU A 121 1.27 12.85 -13.41
N SER A 122 2.14 11.95 -12.92
CA SER A 122 2.51 10.75 -13.68
C SER A 122 1.31 9.84 -13.92
N HIS A 123 0.40 9.70 -12.95
CA HIS A 123 -0.84 8.94 -13.14
C HIS A 123 -1.69 9.53 -14.27
N LEU A 124 -1.98 10.84 -14.19
CA LEU A 124 -2.78 11.52 -15.23
C LEU A 124 -2.12 11.45 -16.60
N PHE A 125 -0.80 11.58 -16.67
CA PHE A 125 -0.05 11.47 -17.92
C PHE A 125 -0.25 10.09 -18.54
N MET A 126 -0.04 9.04 -17.75
CA MET A 126 -0.20 7.65 -18.17
C MET A 126 -1.64 7.30 -18.58
N ASP A 127 -2.61 7.81 -17.83
CA ASP A 127 -4.03 7.65 -18.15
C ASP A 127 -4.44 8.42 -19.39
N GLY A 128 -3.91 9.62 -19.57
CA GLY A 128 -4.11 10.42 -20.77
C GLY A 128 -3.57 9.77 -22.04
N MET A 129 -2.65 8.79 -21.92
CA MET A 129 -2.22 8.01 -23.07
C MET A 129 -3.19 6.90 -23.49
N THR A 130 -4.10 6.49 -22.60
CA THR A 130 -4.81 5.21 -22.74
C THR A 130 -6.31 5.27 -22.51
N HIS A 131 -6.86 6.37 -22.00
CA HIS A 131 -8.31 6.53 -21.81
C HIS A 131 -8.96 7.28 -22.98
N THR A 132 -10.26 7.05 -23.18
CA THR A 132 -11.03 7.56 -24.33
C THR A 132 -10.97 9.07 -24.50
N ASN A 133 -10.92 9.82 -23.40
CA ASN A 133 -10.79 11.28 -23.38
C ASN A 133 -9.35 11.75 -23.10
N GLY A 134 -8.39 10.83 -23.17
CA GLY A 134 -6.98 11.10 -22.90
C GLY A 134 -6.30 11.89 -24.02
N TRP A 135 -5.32 12.71 -23.66
CA TRP A 135 -4.62 13.60 -24.60
C TRP A 135 -4.02 12.88 -25.81
N LEU A 136 -3.48 11.65 -25.65
CA LEU A 136 -2.88 10.92 -26.78
C LEU A 136 -3.95 10.28 -27.64
N VAL A 137 -4.99 9.74 -26.99
CA VAL A 137 -6.10 9.05 -27.65
C VAL A 137 -6.87 10.01 -28.56
N VAL A 138 -7.19 11.20 -28.06
CA VAL A 138 -7.91 12.23 -28.82
C VAL A 138 -7.06 12.81 -29.96
N ARG A 139 -5.74 12.90 -29.79
CA ARG A 139 -4.84 13.39 -30.86
C ARG A 139 -4.58 12.36 -31.96
N ASN A 140 -4.80 11.07 -31.70
CA ASN A 140 -4.49 9.96 -32.60
C ASN A 140 -5.72 9.04 -32.74
N THR A 141 -6.91 9.62 -32.86
CA THR A 141 -8.19 8.91 -32.79
C THR A 141 -8.27 7.74 -33.76
N GLU A 142 -7.83 7.91 -35.01
CA GLU A 142 -7.86 6.84 -36.02
C GLU A 142 -7.09 5.59 -35.57
N LEU A 143 -5.82 5.75 -35.18
CA LEU A 143 -4.97 4.67 -34.69
C LEU A 143 -5.48 4.09 -33.36
N MET A 144 -5.96 4.95 -32.45
CA MET A 144 -6.30 4.57 -31.09
C MET A 144 -7.63 3.80 -30.99
N TYR A 145 -8.56 4.09 -31.90
CA TYR A 145 -9.83 3.37 -32.03
C TYR A 145 -9.81 2.25 -33.06
N GLU A 146 -8.72 2.10 -33.83
CA GLU A 146 -8.49 0.94 -34.68
C GLU A 146 -8.64 -0.35 -33.86
N ARG A 147 -9.43 -1.29 -34.37
CA ARG A 147 -9.74 -2.53 -33.67
C ARG A 147 -8.88 -3.66 -34.16
N THR A 148 -8.15 -4.27 -33.24
CA THR A 148 -7.37 -5.49 -33.47
C THR A 148 -7.83 -6.56 -32.50
N ALA A 149 -8.13 -7.76 -33.02
CA ALA A 149 -8.69 -8.89 -32.25
C ALA A 149 -9.90 -8.48 -31.36
N GLY A 150 -10.79 -7.62 -31.90
CA GLY A 150 -12.04 -7.20 -31.24
C GLY A 150 -11.91 -6.03 -30.26
N LEU A 151 -10.69 -5.57 -29.94
CA LEU A 151 -10.45 -4.47 -29.00
C LEU A 151 -9.78 -3.27 -29.67
N PRO A 152 -10.10 -2.02 -29.24
CA PRO A 152 -9.41 -0.84 -29.73
C PRO A 152 -7.98 -0.76 -29.18
N THR A 153 -7.06 -0.19 -29.97
CA THR A 153 -5.64 -0.02 -29.62
C THR A 153 -5.42 0.59 -28.24
N TYR A 154 -6.18 1.63 -27.85
CA TYR A 154 -6.02 2.24 -26.52
C TYR A 154 -6.22 1.23 -25.38
N ARG A 155 -7.09 0.23 -25.56
CA ARG A 155 -7.36 -0.81 -24.56
C ARG A 155 -6.25 -1.86 -24.53
N TRP A 156 -5.64 -2.16 -25.66
CA TRP A 156 -4.41 -2.96 -25.69
C TRP A 156 -3.27 -2.25 -24.93
N LEU A 157 -3.11 -0.94 -25.11
CA LEU A 157 -2.13 -0.15 -24.36
C LEU A 157 -2.43 -0.15 -22.86
N GLN A 158 -3.71 -0.06 -22.47
CA GLN A 158 -4.13 -0.20 -21.08
C GLN A 158 -3.63 -1.52 -20.47
N TYR A 159 -3.85 -2.66 -21.15
CA TYR A 159 -3.39 -3.96 -20.66
C TYR A 159 -1.88 -4.11 -20.68
N LEU A 160 -1.22 -3.66 -21.75
CA LEU A 160 0.22 -3.70 -21.88
C LEU A 160 0.90 -2.94 -20.76
N PHE A 161 0.49 -1.70 -20.49
CA PHE A 161 1.10 -0.90 -19.45
C PHE A 161 0.82 -1.42 -18.04
N SER A 162 -0.39 -1.94 -17.78
CA SER A 162 -0.69 -2.65 -16.54
C SER A 162 0.23 -3.86 -16.36
N LEU A 163 0.42 -4.68 -17.39
CA LEU A 163 1.29 -5.85 -17.35
C LEU A 163 2.76 -5.47 -17.17
N LEU A 164 3.26 -4.47 -17.91
CA LEU A 164 4.64 -3.98 -17.79
C LEU A 164 4.93 -3.46 -16.38
N GLY A 165 4.00 -2.71 -15.79
CA GLY A 165 4.05 -2.28 -14.39
C GLY A 165 4.40 -3.42 -13.44
N LEU A 166 3.58 -4.48 -13.47
CA LEU A 166 3.74 -5.66 -12.63
C LEU A 166 5.01 -6.46 -12.96
N LEU A 167 5.28 -6.69 -14.24
CA LEU A 167 6.38 -7.53 -14.69
C LEU A 167 7.73 -6.93 -14.30
N VAL A 168 7.91 -5.61 -14.43
CA VAL A 168 9.15 -4.94 -14.02
C VAL A 168 9.37 -5.08 -12.52
N TYR A 169 8.33 -4.96 -11.70
CA TYR A 169 8.44 -5.21 -10.25
C TYR A 169 8.83 -6.65 -9.93
N ALA A 170 8.17 -7.62 -10.57
CA ALA A 170 8.45 -9.04 -10.36
C ALA A 170 9.89 -9.38 -10.74
N ILE A 171 10.35 -8.90 -11.91
CA ILE A 171 11.72 -9.10 -12.40
C ILE A 171 12.73 -8.45 -11.45
N TRP A 172 12.50 -7.18 -11.07
CA TRP A 172 13.39 -6.47 -10.16
C TRP A 172 13.50 -7.18 -8.80
N LEU A 173 12.37 -7.58 -8.20
CA LEU A 173 12.35 -8.33 -6.94
C LEU A 173 13.08 -9.68 -7.06
N ALA A 174 12.87 -10.42 -8.16
CA ALA A 174 13.52 -11.70 -8.39
C ALA A 174 15.05 -11.55 -8.51
N PHE A 175 15.53 -10.57 -9.27
CA PHE A 175 16.96 -10.27 -9.37
C PHE A 175 17.54 -9.82 -8.03
N ASP A 176 16.84 -8.95 -7.30
CA ASP A 176 17.30 -8.44 -6.03
C ASP A 176 17.39 -9.53 -4.95
N TYR A 177 16.37 -10.39 -4.89
CA TYR A 177 16.36 -11.59 -4.06
C TYR A 177 17.49 -12.56 -4.44
N GLY A 178 17.70 -12.82 -5.73
CA GLY A 178 18.79 -13.69 -6.20
C GLY A 178 20.18 -13.14 -5.87
N ARG A 179 20.38 -11.81 -5.92
CA ARG A 179 21.62 -11.17 -5.46
C ARG A 179 21.78 -11.30 -3.95
N TRP A 180 20.74 -11.01 -3.18
CA TRP A 180 20.75 -11.15 -1.72
C TRP A 180 21.10 -12.58 -1.28
N ARG A 181 20.47 -13.58 -1.91
CA ARG A 181 20.69 -15.00 -1.60
C ARG A 181 22.14 -15.43 -1.86
N ARG A 182 22.74 -14.98 -2.98
CA ARG A 182 24.15 -15.26 -3.33
C ARG A 182 25.15 -14.63 -2.36
N VAL A 183 24.91 -13.38 -1.93
CA VAL A 183 25.79 -12.72 -0.95
C VAL A 183 25.71 -13.45 0.38
N ARG A 184 24.50 -13.78 0.84
CA ARG A 184 24.29 -14.48 2.11
C ARG A 184 24.90 -15.87 2.13
N SER A 185 24.79 -16.65 1.04
CA SER A 185 25.41 -17.98 0.96
C SER A 185 26.94 -17.92 1.04
N LYS A 186 27.57 -16.94 0.39
CA LYS A 186 29.02 -16.71 0.47
C LYS A 186 29.45 -16.32 1.89
N THR A 187 28.72 -15.40 2.54
CA THR A 187 29.01 -15.01 3.93
C THR A 187 28.85 -16.19 4.89
N ALA A 188 27.82 -17.02 4.72
CA ALA A 188 27.62 -18.21 5.54
C ALA A 188 28.72 -19.27 5.36
N GLN A 189 29.30 -19.39 4.15
CA GLN A 189 30.43 -20.29 3.90
C GLN A 189 31.77 -19.77 4.45
N ALA A 190 31.94 -18.45 4.54
CA ALA A 190 33.16 -17.82 5.03
C ALA A 190 33.28 -17.81 6.57
N VAL A 191 32.15 -17.91 7.30
CA VAL A 191 32.14 -18.02 8.75
C VAL A 191 32.33 -19.49 9.13
N SER A 192 33.36 -19.81 9.93
CA SER A 192 33.60 -21.17 10.44
C SER A 192 32.32 -21.77 11.05
N PRO A 193 32.02 -23.07 10.87
CA PRO A 193 30.86 -23.74 11.45
C PRO A 193 30.72 -23.51 12.97
N ALA A 194 31.85 -23.32 13.67
CA ALA A 194 31.91 -23.05 15.10
C ALA A 194 31.46 -21.62 15.49
N LEU A 195 31.51 -20.65 14.56
CA LEU A 195 31.00 -19.28 14.73
C LEU A 195 29.61 -19.10 14.09
N ALA A 196 29.20 -19.98 13.17
CA ALA A 196 27.84 -19.98 12.60
C ALA A 196 26.76 -20.37 13.62
N SER A 197 27.14 -21.09 14.69
CA SER A 197 26.29 -21.32 15.88
C SER A 197 26.07 -20.05 16.71
N PHE A 198 26.94 -19.05 16.57
CA PHE A 198 26.75 -17.66 16.98
C PHE A 198 26.06 -16.87 15.86
N GLU A 199 24.93 -17.34 15.31
CA GLU A 199 24.06 -16.43 14.55
C GLU A 199 23.71 -15.26 15.48
N PRO A 200 24.01 -13.99 15.10
CA PRO A 200 23.57 -12.86 15.90
C PRO A 200 22.07 -13.01 16.09
N SER A 201 21.66 -13.05 17.35
CA SER A 201 20.31 -13.23 17.88
C SER A 201 19.26 -12.22 17.40
N ALA A 202 19.54 -11.46 16.34
CA ALA A 202 18.77 -10.31 15.91
C ALA A 202 17.52 -10.65 15.07
N PHE A 203 17.42 -11.84 14.46
CA PHE A 203 16.18 -12.26 13.78
C PHE A 203 15.92 -13.76 13.98
N ARG A 204 15.20 -14.10 15.06
CA ARG A 204 14.60 -15.42 15.21
C ARG A 204 13.45 -15.51 14.21
N SER A 205 13.50 -16.45 13.26
CA SER A 205 12.37 -16.69 12.36
C SER A 205 11.11 -16.85 13.21
N HIS A 206 10.07 -16.08 12.87
CA HIS A 206 8.82 -16.13 13.61
C HIS A 206 8.29 -17.57 13.65
N ARG A 207 7.75 -17.99 14.80
CA ARG A 207 7.23 -19.35 14.94
C ARG A 207 6.12 -19.55 13.89
N PRO A 208 6.00 -20.73 13.27
CA PRO A 208 4.95 -20.99 12.28
C PRO A 208 3.55 -20.63 12.80
N LEU A 209 3.28 -20.89 14.08
CA LEU A 209 2.03 -20.53 14.75
C LEU A 209 1.76 -19.02 14.77
N ASP A 210 2.78 -18.18 14.94
CA ASP A 210 2.62 -16.72 14.92
C ASP A 210 2.23 -16.23 13.52
N LYS A 211 2.78 -16.86 12.47
CA LYS A 211 2.43 -16.56 11.08
C LYS A 211 1.02 -17.04 10.73
N LEU A 212 0.64 -18.22 11.19
CA LEU A 212 -0.72 -18.74 11.01
C LEU A 212 -1.74 -17.85 11.72
N ALA A 213 -1.47 -17.45 12.97
CA ALA A 213 -2.35 -16.53 13.70
C ALA A 213 -2.50 -15.18 13.00
N LEU A 214 -1.42 -14.67 12.40
CA LEU A 214 -1.43 -13.46 11.59
C LEU A 214 -2.34 -13.59 10.37
N TRP A 215 -2.13 -14.64 9.57
CA TRP A 215 -2.92 -14.90 8.36
C TRP A 215 -4.39 -15.18 8.70
N PHE A 216 -4.66 -15.94 9.76
CA PHE A 216 -6.01 -16.20 10.24
C PHE A 216 -6.70 -14.89 10.63
N CYS A 217 -6.08 -14.06 11.47
CA CYS A 217 -6.63 -12.78 11.88
C CYS A 217 -6.89 -11.85 10.68
N ALA A 218 -5.92 -11.73 9.76
CA ALA A 218 -6.07 -10.90 8.57
C ALA A 218 -7.20 -11.39 7.66
N SER A 219 -7.31 -12.71 7.47
CA SER A 219 -8.34 -13.32 6.62
C SER A 219 -9.74 -13.17 7.24
N CYS A 220 -9.89 -13.41 8.54
CA CYS A 220 -11.17 -13.22 9.23
C CYS A 220 -11.67 -11.78 9.12
N VAL A 221 -10.81 -10.79 9.40
CA VAL A 221 -11.20 -9.37 9.30
C VAL A 221 -11.49 -8.99 7.85
N GLY A 222 -10.69 -9.46 6.89
CA GLY A 222 -10.93 -9.22 5.47
C GLY A 222 -12.26 -9.80 5.00
N LEU A 223 -12.62 -11.01 5.44
CA LEU A 223 -13.90 -11.65 5.10
C LEU A 223 -15.10 -10.93 5.72
N ILE A 224 -14.97 -10.40 6.94
CA ILE A 224 -16.02 -9.58 7.58
C ILE A 224 -16.32 -8.31 6.76
N LEU A 225 -15.33 -7.74 6.07
CA LEU A 225 -15.53 -6.62 5.16
C LEU A 225 -16.03 -7.07 3.78
N LEU A 226 -15.46 -8.13 3.22
CA LEU A 226 -15.74 -8.58 1.87
C LEU A 226 -17.16 -9.14 1.72
N ALA A 227 -17.57 -10.01 2.65
CA ALA A 227 -18.83 -10.75 2.51
C ALA A 227 -20.06 -9.81 2.45
N PRO A 228 -20.24 -8.83 3.38
CA PRO A 228 -21.33 -7.88 3.26
C PRO A 228 -21.23 -7.03 1.99
N LYS A 229 -20.03 -6.60 1.60
CA LYS A 229 -19.85 -5.77 0.40
C LYS A 229 -20.34 -6.48 -0.87
N ILE A 230 -20.06 -7.77 -0.99
CA ILE A 230 -20.52 -8.58 -2.13
C ILE A 230 -22.01 -8.90 -2.01
N MET A 231 -22.50 -9.28 -0.82
CA MET A 231 -23.91 -9.65 -0.61
C MET A 231 -24.89 -8.50 -0.90
N PHE A 232 -24.47 -7.25 -0.64
CA PHE A 232 -25.29 -6.06 -0.87
C PHE A 232 -24.92 -5.29 -2.14
N SER A 233 -24.15 -5.88 -3.06
CA SER A 233 -23.85 -5.27 -4.35
C SER A 233 -24.93 -5.62 -5.38
N GLU A 234 -25.29 -4.64 -6.22
CA GLU A 234 -26.25 -4.83 -7.32
C GLU A 234 -25.72 -5.74 -8.44
N HIS A 235 -24.39 -5.76 -8.65
CA HIS A 235 -23.73 -6.49 -9.72
C HIS A 235 -22.61 -7.39 -9.19
N PRO A 236 -22.94 -8.47 -8.45
CA PRO A 236 -21.95 -9.38 -7.88
C PRO A 236 -21.21 -10.21 -8.94
N ASP A 237 -21.63 -10.19 -10.20
CA ASP A 237 -20.96 -10.82 -11.34
C ASP A 237 -19.78 -9.98 -11.90
N ASN A 238 -19.66 -8.71 -11.48
CA ASN A 238 -18.60 -7.83 -11.94
C ASN A 238 -17.22 -8.22 -11.37
N LEU A 239 -16.34 -8.76 -12.21
CA LEU A 239 -14.98 -9.16 -11.81
C LEU A 239 -14.13 -8.00 -11.25
N VAL A 240 -14.34 -6.77 -11.70
CA VAL A 240 -13.61 -5.60 -11.20
C VAL A 240 -14.03 -5.29 -9.76
N LEU A 241 -15.31 -5.45 -9.43
CA LEU A 241 -15.79 -5.33 -8.05
C LEU A 241 -15.06 -6.33 -7.14
N TRP A 242 -15.00 -7.61 -7.52
CA TRP A 242 -14.30 -8.63 -6.75
C TRP A 242 -12.82 -8.32 -6.56
N LEU A 243 -12.16 -7.84 -7.62
CA LEU A 243 -10.75 -7.46 -7.55
C LEU A 243 -10.53 -6.31 -6.56
N VAL A 244 -11.30 -5.22 -6.70
CA VAL A 244 -11.15 -4.02 -5.86
C VAL A 244 -11.57 -4.30 -4.42
N ALA A 245 -12.76 -4.86 -4.20
CA ALA A 245 -13.25 -5.21 -2.87
C ALA A 245 -12.33 -6.23 -2.19
N GLY A 246 -11.88 -7.25 -2.92
CA GLY A 246 -10.97 -8.27 -2.40
C GLY A 246 -9.62 -7.69 -1.97
N LEU A 247 -9.02 -6.83 -2.81
CA LEU A 247 -7.75 -6.16 -2.47
C LEU A 247 -7.91 -5.22 -1.28
N SER A 248 -8.98 -4.42 -1.22
CA SER A 248 -9.27 -3.55 -0.08
C SER A 248 -9.46 -4.33 1.22
N SER A 249 -10.26 -5.39 1.19
CA SER A 249 -10.48 -6.27 2.34
C SER A 249 -9.19 -6.94 2.81
N ALA A 250 -8.35 -7.41 1.88
CA ALA A 250 -7.06 -8.00 2.23
C ALA A 250 -6.11 -6.99 2.87
N LEU A 251 -5.97 -5.79 2.28
CA LEU A 251 -5.14 -4.72 2.82
C LEU A 251 -5.61 -4.28 4.21
N PHE A 252 -6.92 -4.13 4.40
CA PHE A 252 -7.51 -3.80 5.70
C PHE A 252 -7.33 -4.93 6.73
N GLY A 253 -7.44 -6.19 6.29
CA GLY A 253 -7.15 -7.37 7.10
C GLY A 253 -5.70 -7.37 7.62
N PHE A 254 -4.73 -7.14 6.73
CA PHE A 254 -3.32 -7.03 7.12
C PHE A 254 -3.07 -5.85 8.06
N PHE A 255 -3.67 -4.70 7.78
CA PHE A 255 -3.58 -3.53 8.66
C PHE A 255 -4.11 -3.83 10.06
N SER A 256 -5.29 -4.44 10.15
CA SER A 256 -5.94 -4.80 11.41
C SER A 256 -5.11 -5.82 12.21
N ALA A 257 -4.66 -6.89 11.54
CA ALA A 257 -3.83 -7.91 12.17
C ALA A 257 -2.48 -7.32 12.64
N GLY A 258 -1.88 -6.43 11.85
CA GLY A 258 -0.67 -5.69 12.24
C GLY A 258 -0.88 -4.81 13.47
N LEU A 259 -2.01 -4.10 13.56
CA LEU A 259 -2.33 -3.27 14.72
C LEU A 259 -2.47 -4.11 16.01
N LEU A 260 -3.17 -5.24 15.93
CA LEU A 260 -3.49 -6.10 17.06
C LEU A 260 -2.30 -6.95 17.53
N LEU A 261 -1.52 -7.50 16.59
CA LEU A 261 -0.43 -8.43 16.90
C LEU A 261 0.88 -7.73 17.24
N ASN A 262 1.09 -6.49 16.79
CA ASN A 262 2.28 -5.71 17.15
C ASN A 262 2.15 -4.95 18.47
N THR A 263 0.97 -4.96 19.12
CA THR A 263 0.75 -4.28 20.41
C THR A 263 0.31 -5.25 21.50
N PRO A 264 1.09 -5.40 22.58
CA PRO A 264 0.68 -6.18 23.73
C PRO A 264 -0.12 -5.34 24.75
N GLY A 265 -0.88 -6.02 25.60
CA GLY A 265 -1.54 -5.43 26.77
C GLY A 265 -2.62 -4.40 26.42
N LYS A 266 -2.76 -3.36 27.26
CA LYS A 266 -3.81 -2.33 27.16
C LYS A 266 -3.87 -1.62 25.79
N GLY A 267 -2.72 -1.47 25.12
CA GLY A 267 -2.67 -0.86 23.79
C GLY A 267 -3.39 -1.70 22.71
N ARG A 268 -3.46 -3.03 22.87
CA ARG A 268 -4.20 -3.91 21.96
C ARG A 268 -5.70 -3.63 22.02
N PHE A 269 -6.23 -3.48 23.23
CA PHE A 269 -7.64 -3.18 23.46
C PHE A 269 -8.03 -1.85 22.82
N ILE A 270 -7.23 -0.79 23.05
CA ILE A 270 -7.46 0.53 22.44
C ILE A 270 -7.50 0.45 20.92
N ARG A 271 -6.56 -0.30 20.30
CA ARG A 271 -6.53 -0.50 18.85
C ARG A 271 -7.70 -1.32 18.34
N ALA A 272 -8.15 -2.33 19.08
CA ALA A 272 -9.33 -3.12 18.72
C ALA A 272 -10.60 -2.26 18.75
N VAL A 273 -10.79 -1.46 19.80
CA VAL A 273 -11.91 -0.50 19.88
C VAL A 273 -11.85 0.51 18.74
N GLY A 274 -10.67 1.07 18.45
CA GLY A 274 -10.50 2.01 17.36
C GLY A 274 -10.77 1.40 15.97
N LEU A 275 -10.39 0.14 15.74
CA LEU A 275 -10.74 -0.60 14.52
C LEU A 275 -12.23 -0.85 14.41
N LEU A 276 -12.90 -1.22 15.51
CA LEU A 276 -14.35 -1.37 15.53
C LEU A 276 -15.06 -0.05 15.21
N LEU A 277 -14.60 1.07 15.78
CA LEU A 277 -15.14 2.40 15.47
C LEU A 277 -14.96 2.77 13.99
N LEU A 278 -13.81 2.44 13.40
CA LEU A 278 -13.56 2.66 11.97
C LEU A 278 -14.50 1.84 11.08
N LEU A 279 -14.73 0.57 11.44
CA LEU A 279 -15.66 -0.32 10.74
C LEU A 279 -17.11 0.17 10.86
N VAL A 280 -17.54 0.54 12.07
CA VAL A 280 -18.88 1.11 12.32
C VAL A 280 -19.05 2.40 11.53
N PHE A 281 -18.05 3.29 11.51
CA PHE A 281 -18.09 4.51 10.72
C PHE A 281 -18.27 4.23 9.22
N ALA A 282 -17.52 3.28 8.66
CA ALA A 282 -17.67 2.88 7.26
C ALA A 282 -19.05 2.28 6.96
N ALA A 283 -19.55 1.41 7.85
CA ALA A 283 -20.87 0.79 7.72
C ALA A 283 -22.00 1.83 7.79
N LEU A 284 -21.94 2.77 8.74
CA LEU A 284 -22.90 3.87 8.87
C LEU A 284 -22.89 4.77 7.64
N PHE A 285 -21.72 5.08 7.09
CA PHE A 285 -21.63 5.86 5.85
C PHE A 285 -22.31 5.12 4.68
N LYS A 286 -22.05 3.83 4.49
CA LYS A 286 -22.69 3.05 3.42
C LYS A 286 -24.20 2.90 3.64
N ALA A 287 -24.64 2.63 4.87
CA ALA A 287 -26.07 2.59 5.20
C ALA A 287 -26.75 3.93 4.89
N SER A 288 -26.12 5.06 5.25
CA SER A 288 -26.63 6.38 4.92
C SER A 288 -26.71 6.62 3.40
N ALA A 289 -25.77 6.06 2.63
CA ALA A 289 -25.79 6.16 1.18
C ALA A 289 -26.95 5.38 0.55
N ILE A 290 -27.19 4.15 1.02
CA ILE A 290 -28.32 3.31 0.58
C ILE A 290 -29.65 4.00 0.89
N VAL A 291 -29.81 4.55 2.11
CA VAL A 291 -31.04 5.29 2.48
C VAL A 291 -31.22 6.51 1.59
N ARG A 292 -30.16 7.30 1.34
CA ARG A 292 -30.25 8.45 0.44
C ARG A 292 -30.72 8.04 -0.95
N GLU A 293 -30.07 7.05 -1.55
CA GLU A 293 -30.40 6.54 -2.89
C GLU A 293 -31.85 6.05 -2.99
N ALA A 294 -32.40 5.46 -1.92
CA ALA A 294 -33.80 5.07 -1.85
C ALA A 294 -34.79 6.25 -1.69
N THR A 295 -34.34 7.40 -1.19
CA THR A 295 -35.18 8.57 -0.87
C THR A 295 -35.01 9.78 -1.79
N SER A 296 -33.87 9.89 -2.48
CA SER A 296 -33.55 11.01 -3.37
C SER A 296 -34.13 10.80 -4.76
N SER A 297 -34.46 11.89 -5.45
CA SER A 297 -34.76 11.84 -6.87
C SER A 297 -33.56 11.23 -7.62
N PRO A 298 -33.76 10.34 -8.62
CA PRO A 298 -32.68 9.69 -9.37
C PRO A 298 -31.73 10.66 -10.11
N TYR A 299 -32.02 11.97 -10.07
CA TYR A 299 -31.22 13.03 -10.68
C TYR A 299 -30.34 13.81 -9.67
N GLU A 300 -30.46 13.56 -8.37
CA GLU A 300 -29.57 14.15 -7.37
C GLU A 300 -28.35 13.26 -7.15
N ALA A 301 -27.23 13.63 -7.75
CA ALA A 301 -25.94 13.02 -7.39
C ALA A 301 -25.72 13.18 -5.88
N GLY A 302 -25.31 12.09 -5.21
CA GLY A 302 -24.96 12.13 -3.80
C GLY A 302 -23.96 13.25 -3.53
N PRO A 303 -24.14 14.05 -2.46
CA PRO A 303 -23.37 15.28 -2.29
C PRO A 303 -21.89 14.95 -2.11
N ILE A 304 -21.07 15.38 -3.09
CA ILE A 304 -19.61 15.20 -3.10
C ILE A 304 -18.96 15.64 -1.78
N GLY A 305 -19.54 16.64 -1.10
CA GLY A 305 -19.12 17.09 0.23
C GLY A 305 -19.19 15.99 1.31
N LEU A 306 -20.20 15.11 1.28
CA LEU A 306 -20.27 13.97 2.20
C LEU A 306 -19.19 12.93 1.90
N TRP A 307 -18.88 12.69 0.62
CA TRP A 307 -17.79 11.80 0.24
C TRP A 307 -16.43 12.34 0.68
N ILE A 308 -16.16 13.63 0.43
CA ILE A 308 -14.95 14.31 0.92
C ILE A 308 -14.85 14.22 2.45
N GLY A 309 -15.94 14.53 3.16
CA GLY A 309 -15.99 14.45 4.62
C GLY A 309 -15.72 13.04 5.15
N TYR A 310 -16.28 12.02 4.50
CA TYR A 310 -16.00 10.62 4.80
C TYR A 310 -14.52 10.28 4.62
N ILE A 311 -13.92 10.65 3.48
CA ILE A 311 -12.51 10.41 3.20
C ILE A 311 -11.61 11.08 4.25
N TRP A 312 -11.95 12.30 4.69
CA TRP A 312 -11.18 13.02 5.70
C TRP A 312 -11.22 12.31 7.05
N VAL A 313 -12.42 11.98 7.54
CA VAL A 313 -12.59 11.28 8.82
C VAL A 313 -11.93 9.90 8.76
N PHE A 314 -12.14 9.14 7.69
CA PHE A 314 -11.48 7.85 7.46
C PHE A 314 -9.96 7.97 7.52
N SER A 315 -9.39 8.94 6.80
CA SER A 315 -7.94 9.19 6.74
C SER A 315 -7.38 9.56 8.12
N ILE A 316 -8.07 10.42 8.86
CA ILE A 316 -7.68 10.82 10.22
C ILE A 316 -7.69 9.60 11.15
N LEU A 317 -8.75 8.79 11.13
CA LEU A 317 -8.86 7.60 11.98
C LEU A 317 -7.73 6.60 11.67
N VAL A 318 -7.46 6.31 10.39
CA VAL A 318 -6.35 5.43 9.97
C VAL A 318 -5.01 6.00 10.42
N TRP A 319 -4.79 7.31 10.27
CA TRP A 319 -3.55 7.96 10.68
C TRP A 319 -3.35 7.91 12.20
N VAL A 320 -4.39 8.16 13.00
CA VAL A 320 -4.35 8.09 14.48
C VAL A 320 -4.08 6.66 14.94
N LEU A 321 -4.77 5.67 14.38
CA LEU A 321 -4.54 4.25 14.70
C LEU A 321 -3.10 3.83 14.39
N SER A 322 -2.55 4.34 13.29
CA SER A 322 -1.18 4.06 12.86
C SER A 322 -0.12 4.77 13.70
N SER A 323 -0.42 5.94 14.25
CA SER A 323 0.54 6.81 14.94
C SER A 323 0.56 6.64 16.46
N SER A 324 -0.47 6.03 17.05
CA SER A 324 -0.69 5.90 18.51
C SER A 324 0.22 4.90 19.25
N GLY A 325 1.30 4.39 18.62
CA GLY A 325 2.25 3.48 19.26
C GLY A 325 3.65 4.08 19.40
N LYS A 326 4.35 3.77 20.51
CA LYS A 326 5.81 4.01 20.59
C LYS A 326 6.44 3.40 19.34
N ARG A 327 7.03 4.22 18.47
CA ARG A 327 7.78 3.76 17.30
C ARG A 327 8.92 2.88 17.81
N ARG A 328 8.71 1.56 17.88
CA ARG A 328 9.83 0.63 17.75
C ARG A 328 10.26 0.73 16.31
N GLN A 329 10.95 1.83 15.99
CA GLN A 329 11.85 1.83 14.86
C GLN A 329 12.71 0.59 15.06
N TYR A 330 12.87 -0.24 14.02
CA TYR A 330 13.90 -1.25 14.03
C TYR A 330 15.17 -0.54 14.47
N ALA A 331 15.54 -0.74 15.74
CA ALA A 331 16.85 -0.36 16.21
C ALA A 331 17.73 -1.21 15.31
N ALA A 332 18.37 -0.56 14.34
CA ALA A 332 19.51 -1.13 13.68
C ALA A 332 20.33 -1.72 14.80
N VAL A 333 20.65 -3.01 14.68
CA VAL A 333 21.65 -3.67 15.51
C VAL A 333 22.87 -2.75 15.39
N GLN A 334 23.05 -1.89 16.39
CA GLN A 334 24.31 -1.21 16.60
C GLN A 334 25.29 -2.38 16.76
N PRO A 335 26.35 -2.46 15.95
CA PRO A 335 27.42 -3.39 16.31
C PRO A 335 27.79 -3.02 17.73
N VAL A 336 27.68 -3.99 18.64
CA VAL A 336 28.26 -3.85 19.96
C VAL A 336 29.72 -3.56 19.67
N SER A 337 30.12 -2.30 19.82
CA SER A 337 31.52 -1.93 19.84
C SER A 337 32.06 -2.67 21.04
N GLY A 338 32.67 -3.83 20.79
CA GLY A 338 33.56 -4.46 21.73
C GLY A 338 34.75 -3.54 21.89
N SER A 339 34.60 -2.47 22.68
CA SER A 339 35.74 -1.85 23.33
C SER A 339 36.13 -2.84 24.43
N SER A 340 36.95 -3.81 24.05
CA SER A 340 37.79 -4.54 24.98
C SER A 340 38.50 -3.50 25.83
N SER A 341 38.11 -3.45 27.10
CA SER A 341 38.92 -2.87 28.14
C SER A 341 40.20 -3.69 28.23
N GLN A 342 41.26 -3.28 27.53
CA GLN A 342 42.61 -3.59 27.96
C GLN A 342 43.20 -2.35 28.61
N ARG A 343 43.12 -2.36 29.94
CA ARG A 343 44.01 -1.64 30.83
C ARG A 343 45.41 -2.28 30.74
N GLN A 344 46.43 -1.41 30.75
CA GLN A 344 47.82 -1.62 31.24
C GLN A 344 48.68 -2.59 30.40
N VAL A 345 49.92 -2.30 30.01
CA VAL A 345 51.03 -1.50 30.57
C VAL A 345 51.77 -0.80 29.45
#